data_AF-A0A1W1E7D9-F1
#
_entry.id   AF-A0A1W1E7D9-F1
#
_cell.length_a   1.000
_cell.length_b   1.000
_cell.length_c   1.000
_cell.angle_alpha   90.00
_cell.angle_beta   90.00
_cell.angle_gamma   90.00
#
_symmetry.space_group_name_H-M   'P 1'
#
loop_
_entity.id
_entity.type
_entity.pdbx_description
1 polymer ?
#
loop_
_entity_poly.entity_id
_entity_poly.type
_entity_poly.pdbx_seq_one_letter_code
_entity_poly.pdbx_strand_id
1 'polypeptide(L)'
;MHLNKIVIASLASAAVLHAGFFSNDKAYYDKHPKEAEEKAKLCEKALVVALQKGDMQLAEKYDKDEECKDARASYKEYLTKKRKAQREAREKQRAQEKAKKEAVFKEVYAKQLAIFKKADYETFMKLGKEDNCAHYFGELFSDDLSPKDAKCKAWREIEPKKKQEKIGLLLKQYPQEKIFEYKEKMCKQYGPSCDLAIKAADQETKNRVADYLAHKDKLKHDFNECYYALDKLAKAGKFNEKIKLQQSYKCNMPAQAALKLNIYGYFNPMK
;
A
#
# COMPACT_ATOMS: atom_id res chain seq x y z
N MET A 1 -62.01 44.43 -51.97
CA MET A 1 -61.82 45.45 -50.91
C MET A 1 -60.31 45.61 -50.75
N HIS A 2 -59.64 46.55 -51.44
CA HIS A 2 -59.53 47.99 -51.09
C HIS A 2 -59.41 48.18 -49.57
N LEU A 3 -58.41 48.81 -48.97
CA LEU A 3 -57.25 49.67 -49.31
C LEU A 3 -56.45 49.67 -47.97
N ASN A 4 -55.13 49.70 -47.88
CA ASN A 4 -54.30 50.90 -48.08
C ASN A 4 -52.82 50.57 -47.89
N LYS A 5 -52.00 51.18 -48.74
CA LYS A 5 -50.54 51.30 -48.62
C LYS A 5 -50.18 52.49 -47.70
N ILE A 6 -48.88 52.64 -47.44
CA ILE A 6 -48.16 53.85 -46.93
C ILE A 6 -48.26 53.93 -45.38
N VAL A 7 -47.19 53.94 -44.57
CA VAL A 7 -46.02 54.83 -44.54
C VAL A 7 -44.86 54.18 -43.78
N ILE A 8 -43.68 54.27 -44.39
CA ILE A 8 -42.33 54.02 -43.87
C ILE A 8 -41.94 55.14 -42.89
N ALA A 9 -41.06 54.82 -41.94
CA ALA A 9 -40.29 55.72 -41.07
C ALA A 9 -40.91 56.04 -39.70
N SER A 10 -40.33 55.45 -38.66
CA SER A 10 -39.96 56.11 -37.38
C SER A 10 -39.76 55.06 -36.29
N LEU A 11 -38.57 54.45 -36.21
CA LEU A 11 -38.04 53.82 -34.98
C LEU A 11 -36.54 53.52 -35.13
N ALA A 12 -35.81 54.51 -35.65
CA ALA A 12 -34.36 54.58 -35.56
C ALA A 12 -34.03 55.94 -34.94
N SER A 13 -34.09 56.03 -33.60
CA SER A 13 -33.46 57.06 -32.75
C SER A 13 -34.01 56.95 -31.32
N ALA A 14 -33.33 56.19 -30.45
CA ALA A 14 -33.22 56.46 -29.00
C ALA A 14 -32.55 55.26 -28.28
N ALA A 15 -31.29 54.99 -28.61
CA ALA A 15 -30.38 54.24 -27.73
C ALA A 15 -28.94 54.75 -27.92
N VAL A 16 -28.80 56.06 -27.92
CA VAL A 16 -27.52 56.75 -27.67
C VAL A 16 -27.82 57.73 -26.54
N LEU A 17 -26.89 57.82 -25.58
CA LEU A 17 -26.97 58.51 -24.27
C LEU A 17 -27.54 57.58 -23.18
N HIS A 18 -26.74 56.78 -22.47
CA HIS A 18 -25.67 57.22 -21.56
C HIS A 18 -24.44 56.26 -21.57
N ALA A 19 -23.61 56.31 -22.62
CA ALA A 19 -22.20 55.96 -22.47
C ALA A 19 -21.44 57.27 -22.23
N GLY A 20 -21.67 57.88 -21.07
CA GLY A 20 -20.84 58.98 -20.61
C GLY A 20 -19.43 58.46 -20.35
N PHE A 21 -18.49 58.84 -21.22
CA PHE A 21 -17.24 59.55 -20.89
C PHE A 21 -16.51 59.24 -19.56
N PHE A 22 -16.55 58.00 -19.07
CA PHE A 22 -15.60 57.50 -18.10
C PHE A 22 -14.92 56.29 -18.73
N SER A 23 -13.74 56.50 -19.33
CA SER A 23 -12.81 55.41 -19.54
C SER A 23 -12.45 54.89 -18.16
N ASN A 24 -13.03 53.75 -17.78
CA ASN A 24 -12.72 53.13 -16.50
C ASN A 24 -11.26 52.67 -16.55
N ASP A 25 -10.50 53.06 -15.54
CA ASP A 25 -9.10 52.68 -15.44
C ASP A 25 -8.96 51.34 -14.70
N LYS A 26 -7.72 50.84 -14.66
CA LYS A 26 -7.38 49.65 -13.89
C LYS A 26 -7.85 49.73 -12.42
N ALA A 27 -7.79 50.89 -11.78
CA ALA A 27 -8.15 51.05 -10.36
C ALA A 27 -9.66 50.83 -10.13
N TYR A 28 -10.49 51.28 -11.07
CA TYR A 28 -11.90 50.96 -11.09
C TYR A 28 -12.15 49.45 -11.22
N TYR A 29 -11.54 48.81 -12.22
CA TYR A 29 -11.73 47.40 -12.51
C TYR A 29 -11.16 46.46 -11.43
N ASP A 30 -10.10 46.87 -10.74
CA ASP A 30 -9.54 46.14 -9.59
C ASP A 30 -10.55 46.01 -8.43
N LYS A 31 -11.48 46.97 -8.30
CA LYS A 31 -12.56 46.96 -7.29
C LYS A 31 -13.85 46.32 -7.79
N HIS A 32 -14.05 46.26 -9.11
CA HIS A 32 -15.27 45.74 -9.75
C HIS A 32 -14.96 44.55 -10.67
N PRO A 33 -14.60 43.38 -10.12
CA PRO A 33 -14.11 42.25 -10.91
C PRO A 33 -15.14 41.65 -11.89
N LYS A 34 -16.44 41.82 -11.62
CA LYS A 34 -17.51 41.38 -12.55
C LYS A 34 -17.57 42.27 -13.79
N GLU A 35 -17.40 43.57 -13.60
CA GLU A 35 -17.40 44.53 -14.70
C GLU A 35 -16.10 44.45 -15.51
N ALA A 36 -14.97 44.17 -14.84
CA ALA A 36 -13.72 43.83 -15.49
C ALA A 36 -13.85 42.56 -16.37
N GLU A 37 -14.55 41.53 -15.87
CA GLU A 37 -14.84 40.31 -16.63
C GLU A 37 -15.70 40.58 -17.86
N GLU A 38 -16.80 41.30 -17.70
CA GLU A 38 -17.73 41.63 -18.78
C GLU A 38 -17.04 42.47 -19.86
N LYS A 39 -16.29 43.50 -19.47
CA LYS A 39 -15.54 44.35 -20.38
C LYS A 39 -14.42 43.56 -21.08
N ALA A 40 -13.63 42.77 -20.35
CA ALA A 40 -12.57 41.94 -20.95
C ALA A 40 -13.14 40.98 -22.01
N LYS A 41 -14.27 40.32 -21.71
CA LYS A 41 -14.98 39.43 -22.65
C LYS A 41 -15.52 40.18 -23.86
N LEU A 42 -16.07 41.38 -23.67
CA LEU A 42 -16.56 42.20 -24.77
C LEU A 42 -15.40 42.60 -25.70
N CYS A 43 -14.29 43.07 -25.14
CA CYS A 43 -13.08 43.43 -25.88
C CYS A 43 -12.46 42.23 -26.62
N GLU A 44 -12.44 41.05 -26.00
CA GLU A 44 -11.96 39.82 -26.63
C GLU A 44 -12.86 39.39 -27.80
N LYS A 45 -14.18 39.38 -27.61
CA LYS A 45 -15.14 39.07 -28.68
C LYS A 45 -15.02 40.05 -29.85
N ALA A 46 -14.91 41.34 -29.58
CA ALA A 46 -14.78 42.36 -30.61
C ALA A 46 -13.46 42.20 -31.41
N LEU A 47 -12.36 41.91 -30.71
CA LEU A 47 -11.08 41.60 -31.33
C LEU A 47 -11.16 40.34 -32.22
N VAL A 48 -11.73 39.25 -31.70
CA VAL A 48 -11.90 37.99 -32.46
C VAL A 48 -12.76 38.21 -33.72
N VAL A 49 -13.86 38.96 -33.61
CA VAL A 49 -14.72 39.28 -34.76
C VAL A 49 -13.97 40.12 -35.80
N ALA A 50 -13.15 41.09 -35.38
CA ALA A 50 -12.34 41.89 -36.31
C ALA A 50 -11.30 41.02 -37.05
N LEU A 51 -10.60 40.15 -36.31
CA LEU A 51 -9.63 39.21 -36.88
C LEU A 51 -10.28 38.22 -37.86
N GLN A 52 -11.45 37.67 -37.52
CA GLN A 52 -12.18 36.74 -38.39
C GLN A 52 -12.66 37.39 -39.70
N LYS A 53 -12.91 38.70 -39.67
CA LYS A 53 -13.30 39.49 -40.85
C LYS A 53 -12.10 40.00 -41.66
N GLY A 54 -10.87 39.74 -41.21
CA GLY A 54 -9.66 40.27 -41.83
C GLY A 54 -9.46 41.77 -41.64
N ASP A 55 -10.18 42.40 -40.71
CA ASP A 55 -10.09 43.84 -40.43
C ASP A 55 -8.97 44.11 -39.43
N MET A 56 -7.74 44.21 -39.94
CA MET A 56 -6.53 44.39 -39.13
C MET A 56 -6.49 45.74 -38.41
N GLN A 57 -7.07 46.79 -38.99
CA GLN A 57 -7.10 48.12 -38.36
C GLN A 57 -8.04 48.13 -37.15
N LEU A 58 -9.21 47.51 -37.30
CA LEU A 58 -10.16 47.39 -36.21
C LEU A 58 -9.65 46.44 -35.11
N ALA A 59 -8.97 45.35 -35.50
CA ALA A 59 -8.32 44.45 -34.54
C ALA A 59 -7.24 45.20 -33.72
N GLU A 60 -6.37 45.97 -34.39
CA GLU A 60 -5.34 46.77 -33.72
C GLU A 60 -5.95 47.82 -32.77
N LYS A 61 -7.08 48.43 -33.16
CA LYS A 61 -7.81 49.36 -32.29
C LYS A 61 -8.28 48.69 -30.99
N TYR A 62 -8.89 47.51 -31.07
CA TYR A 62 -9.34 46.77 -29.87
C TYR A 62 -8.20 46.17 -29.05
N ASP A 63 -7.07 45.88 -29.68
CA ASP A 63 -5.88 45.40 -28.98
C ASP A 63 -5.16 46.53 -28.22
N LYS A 64 -5.12 47.73 -28.81
CA LYS A 64 -4.47 48.91 -28.22
C LYS A 64 -5.36 49.73 -27.29
N ASP A 65 -6.67 49.45 -27.24
CA ASP A 65 -7.60 50.14 -26.36
C ASP A 65 -7.21 49.99 -24.87
N GLU A 66 -6.90 51.10 -24.22
CA GLU A 66 -6.37 51.12 -22.85
C GLU A 66 -7.40 50.63 -21.82
N GLU A 67 -8.69 50.94 -22.00
CA GLU A 67 -9.76 50.42 -21.13
C GLU A 67 -9.87 48.89 -21.26
N CYS A 68 -9.76 48.36 -22.48
CA CYS A 68 -9.70 46.92 -22.73
C CYS A 68 -8.46 46.26 -22.11
N LYS A 69 -7.29 46.91 -22.16
CA LYS A 69 -6.06 46.41 -21.51
C LYS A 69 -6.21 46.40 -20.00
N ASP A 70 -6.72 47.48 -19.42
CA ASP A 70 -6.95 47.62 -17.98
C ASP A 70 -7.97 46.59 -17.47
N ALA A 71 -9.11 46.45 -18.14
CA ALA A 71 -10.11 45.44 -17.80
C ALA A 71 -9.55 44.01 -17.87
N ARG A 72 -8.78 43.70 -18.93
CA ARG A 72 -8.11 42.39 -19.07
C ARG A 72 -7.07 42.16 -17.96
N ALA A 73 -6.28 43.17 -17.63
CA ALA A 73 -5.25 43.10 -16.59
C ALA A 73 -5.88 42.89 -15.20
N SER A 74 -6.86 43.71 -14.82
CA SER A 74 -7.60 43.59 -13.57
C SER A 74 -8.32 42.25 -13.45
N TYR A 75 -8.98 41.78 -14.53
CA TYR A 75 -9.64 40.48 -14.53
C TYR A 75 -8.65 39.33 -14.37
N LYS A 76 -7.48 39.37 -15.05
CA LYS A 76 -6.42 38.37 -14.91
C LYS A 76 -5.83 38.33 -13.50
N GLU A 77 -5.60 39.50 -12.89
CA GLU A 77 -5.15 39.59 -11.50
C GLU A 77 -6.19 39.03 -10.52
N TYR A 78 -7.46 39.36 -10.70
CA TYR A 78 -8.57 38.80 -9.93
C TYR A 78 -8.63 37.27 -10.04
N LEU A 79 -8.51 36.70 -11.25
CA LEU A 79 -8.49 35.25 -11.45
C LEU A 79 -7.29 34.59 -10.74
N THR A 80 -6.12 35.20 -10.80
CA THR A 80 -4.92 34.73 -10.09
C THR A 80 -5.15 34.72 -8.58
N LYS A 81 -5.64 35.82 -8.01
CA LYS A 81 -5.98 35.92 -6.58
C LYS A 81 -7.02 34.89 -6.17
N LYS A 82 -8.08 34.72 -6.96
CA LYS A 82 -9.14 33.72 -6.74
C LYS A 82 -8.60 32.29 -6.76
N ARG A 83 -7.76 31.94 -7.75
CA ARG A 83 -7.13 30.62 -7.85
C ARG A 83 -6.20 30.34 -6.67
N LYS A 84 -5.40 31.33 -6.26
CA LYS A 84 -4.53 31.21 -5.08
C LYS A 84 -5.33 30.98 -3.80
N ALA A 85 -6.37 31.79 -3.55
CA ALA A 85 -7.24 31.61 -2.39
C ALA A 85 -7.97 30.26 -2.41
N GLN A 86 -8.46 29.80 -3.57
CA GLN A 86 -9.07 28.48 -3.72
C GLN A 86 -8.08 27.34 -3.44
N ARG A 87 -6.82 27.48 -3.90
CA ARG A 87 -5.77 26.50 -3.64
C ARG A 87 -5.44 26.43 -2.15
N GLU A 88 -5.21 27.58 -1.51
CA GLU A 88 -4.94 27.65 -0.06
C GLU A 88 -6.09 27.08 0.77
N ALA A 89 -7.34 27.36 0.39
CA ALA A 89 -8.52 26.78 1.04
C ALA A 89 -8.57 25.24 0.88
N ARG A 90 -8.30 24.73 -0.32
CA ARG A 90 -8.25 23.28 -0.59
C ARG A 90 -7.11 22.60 0.18
N GLU A 91 -5.94 23.23 0.27
CA GLU A 91 -4.80 22.71 1.02
C GLU A 91 -5.11 22.63 2.52
N LYS A 92 -5.73 23.68 3.09
CA LYS A 92 -6.21 23.66 4.48
C LYS A 92 -7.25 22.58 4.73
N GLN A 93 -8.23 22.42 3.84
CA GLN A 93 -9.25 21.36 3.94
C GLN A 93 -8.63 19.96 3.88
N ARG A 94 -7.73 19.71 2.91
CA ARG A 94 -7.00 18.43 2.81
C ARG A 94 -6.17 18.13 4.04
N ALA A 95 -5.49 19.13 4.60
CA ALA A 95 -4.71 18.97 5.83
C ALA A 95 -5.61 18.59 7.03
N GLN A 96 -6.77 19.24 7.17
CA GLN A 96 -7.75 18.90 8.22
C GLN A 96 -8.33 17.50 8.05
N GLU A 97 -8.70 17.12 6.82
CA GLU A 97 -9.19 15.78 6.51
C GLU A 97 -8.13 14.72 6.77
N LYS A 98 -6.88 14.97 6.35
CA LYS A 98 -5.76 14.07 6.61
C LYS A 98 -5.55 13.91 8.12
N ALA A 99 -5.52 14.99 8.89
CA ALA A 99 -5.36 14.93 10.35
C ALA A 99 -6.49 14.12 11.02
N LYS A 100 -7.75 14.28 10.56
CA LYS A 100 -8.89 13.48 11.06
C LYS A 100 -8.71 11.99 10.73
N LYS A 101 -8.33 11.66 9.49
CA LYS A 101 -8.07 10.27 9.09
C LYS A 101 -6.90 9.66 9.87
N GLU A 102 -5.82 10.42 10.09
CA GLU A 102 -4.67 9.98 10.90
C GLU A 102 -5.07 9.69 12.35
N ALA A 103 -5.91 10.53 12.96
CA ALA A 103 -6.39 10.33 14.32
C ALA A 103 -7.20 9.02 14.43
N VAL A 104 -8.17 8.82 13.52
CA VAL A 104 -8.97 7.58 13.46
C VAL A 104 -8.08 6.36 13.21
N PHE A 105 -7.14 6.47 12.27
CA PHE A 105 -6.18 5.41 11.97
C PHE A 105 -5.39 5.00 13.21
N LYS A 106 -4.81 5.98 13.93
CA LYS A 106 -4.01 5.73 15.15
C LYS A 106 -4.85 5.07 16.24
N GLU A 107 -6.09 5.53 16.44
CA GLU A 107 -7.00 4.97 17.43
C GLU A 107 -7.35 3.50 17.10
N VAL A 108 -7.75 3.23 15.85
CA VAL A 108 -8.10 1.88 15.40
C VAL A 108 -6.88 0.96 15.50
N TYR A 109 -5.71 1.42 15.04
CA TYR A 109 -4.46 0.65 15.11
C TYR A 109 -4.12 0.28 16.56
N ALA A 110 -4.17 1.24 17.50
CA ALA A 110 -3.85 0.97 18.90
C ALA A 110 -4.82 -0.03 19.55
N LYS A 111 -6.13 0.11 19.30
CA LYS A 111 -7.14 -0.83 19.79
C LYS A 111 -6.92 -2.24 19.25
N GLN A 112 -6.69 -2.36 17.95
CA GLN A 112 -6.51 -3.66 17.30
C GLN A 112 -5.21 -4.34 17.71
N LEU A 113 -4.13 -3.57 17.86
CA LEU A 113 -2.87 -4.08 18.40
C LEU A 113 -3.06 -4.67 19.81
N ALA A 114 -3.85 -4.03 20.66
CA ALA A 114 -4.16 -4.56 21.99
C ALA A 114 -4.99 -5.85 21.95
N ILE A 115 -5.98 -5.94 21.05
CA ILE A 115 -6.78 -7.16 20.83
C ILE A 115 -5.89 -8.30 20.35
N PHE A 116 -5.10 -8.09 19.30
CA PHE A 116 -4.23 -9.11 18.73
C PHE A 116 -3.15 -9.61 19.68
N LYS A 117 -2.62 -8.75 20.55
CA LYS A 117 -1.65 -9.19 21.57
C LYS A 117 -2.25 -10.20 22.56
N LYS A 118 -3.50 -10.01 22.95
CA LYS A 118 -4.20 -10.84 23.94
C LYS A 118 -4.81 -12.11 23.35
N ALA A 119 -5.13 -12.11 22.06
CA ALA A 119 -5.69 -13.26 21.38
C ALA A 119 -4.73 -14.47 21.37
N ASP A 120 -5.27 -15.68 21.49
CA ASP A 120 -4.55 -16.90 21.12
C ASP A 120 -4.32 -16.96 19.60
N TYR A 121 -3.53 -17.93 19.15
CA TYR A 121 -3.14 -18.02 17.74
C TYR A 121 -4.34 -18.26 16.81
N GLU A 122 -5.23 -19.17 17.19
CA GLU A 122 -6.40 -19.55 16.40
C GLU A 122 -7.36 -18.37 16.23
N THR A 123 -7.64 -17.65 17.32
CA THR A 123 -8.46 -16.44 17.34
C THR A 123 -7.79 -15.33 16.53
N PHE A 124 -6.49 -15.13 16.69
CA PHE A 124 -5.72 -14.14 15.94
C PHE A 124 -5.77 -14.38 14.42
N MET A 125 -5.63 -15.64 13.98
CA MET A 125 -5.70 -15.99 12.56
C MET A 125 -7.12 -15.82 12.01
N LYS A 126 -8.15 -16.13 12.80
CA LYS A 126 -9.55 -15.92 12.42
C LYS A 126 -9.85 -14.44 12.20
N LEU A 127 -9.46 -13.58 13.14
CA LEU A 127 -9.67 -12.13 13.03
C LEU A 127 -8.97 -11.54 11.80
N GLY A 128 -7.73 -11.95 11.53
CA GLY A 128 -6.99 -11.50 10.34
C GLY A 128 -7.64 -11.94 9.02
N LYS A 129 -8.29 -13.10 9.01
CA LYS A 129 -9.04 -13.59 7.84
C LYS A 129 -10.34 -12.81 7.63
N GLU A 130 -11.10 -12.54 8.70
CA GLU A 130 -12.33 -11.75 8.64
C GLU A 130 -12.08 -10.34 8.09
N ASP A 131 -10.98 -9.71 8.50
CA ASP A 131 -10.57 -8.39 7.99
C ASP A 131 -9.84 -8.44 6.63
N ASN A 132 -9.70 -9.63 6.01
CA ASN A 132 -9.01 -9.86 4.73
C ASN A 132 -7.54 -9.35 4.71
N CYS A 133 -6.85 -9.41 5.84
CA CYS A 133 -5.48 -8.91 5.95
C CYS A 133 -4.43 -9.81 5.27
N ALA A 134 -4.77 -11.08 5.00
CA ALA A 134 -3.88 -12.07 4.38
C ALA A 134 -3.69 -11.90 2.86
N HIS A 135 -4.66 -11.32 2.15
CA HIS A 135 -4.60 -11.09 0.69
C HIS A 135 -4.05 -9.71 0.31
N TYR A 136 -3.67 -8.92 1.30
CA TYR A 136 -3.17 -7.58 1.11
C TYR A 136 -1.68 -7.67 0.76
N PHE A 137 -1.38 -8.25 -0.41
CA PHE A 137 -0.02 -8.28 -0.96
C PHE A 137 0.52 -6.86 -1.02
N GLY A 138 1.78 -6.69 -0.61
CA GLY A 138 2.45 -5.40 -0.58
C GLY A 138 2.53 -4.75 -1.96
N GLU A 139 2.85 -3.46 -1.92
CA GLU A 139 3.35 -2.59 -3.00
C GLU A 139 2.38 -1.58 -3.63
N LEU A 140 1.08 -1.63 -3.34
CA LEU A 140 0.21 -0.47 -3.55
C LEU A 140 -0.30 0.01 -2.20
N PHE A 141 0.62 0.65 -1.46
CA PHE A 141 0.21 1.58 -0.42
C PHE A 141 -0.61 2.66 -1.11
N SER A 142 -1.94 2.53 -1.09
CA SER A 142 -2.68 3.77 -1.02
C SER A 142 -2.29 4.38 0.32
N ASP A 143 -1.88 5.65 0.32
CA ASP A 143 -1.75 6.46 1.55
C ASP A 143 -3.13 6.67 2.21
N ASP A 144 -4.08 5.76 2.00
CA ASP A 144 -5.38 5.76 2.58
C ASP A 144 -5.22 5.37 4.04
N LEU A 145 -5.28 6.39 4.88
CA LEU A 145 -5.40 6.29 6.32
C LEU A 145 -6.76 5.72 6.71
N SER A 146 -7.11 4.54 6.19
CA SER A 146 -8.39 3.90 6.42
C SER A 146 -8.37 3.05 7.71
N PRO A 147 -9.52 2.84 8.36
CA PRO A 147 -9.63 1.93 9.49
C PRO A 147 -9.20 0.49 9.17
N LYS A 148 -9.40 0.04 7.92
CA LYS A 148 -9.00 -1.30 7.48
C LYS A 148 -7.48 -1.43 7.41
N ASP A 149 -6.80 -0.42 6.88
CA ASP A 149 -5.32 -0.40 6.82
C ASP A 149 -4.72 -0.38 8.23
N ALA A 150 -5.35 0.34 9.16
CA ALA A 150 -4.95 0.33 10.57
C ALA A 150 -5.03 -1.07 11.21
N LYS A 151 -6.14 -1.79 10.99
CA LYS A 151 -6.33 -3.19 11.43
C LYS A 151 -5.26 -4.10 10.85
N CYS A 152 -5.09 -4.08 9.53
CA CYS A 152 -4.16 -5.00 8.86
C CYS A 152 -2.69 -4.67 9.16
N LYS A 153 -2.34 -3.41 9.38
CA LYS A 153 -1.03 -3.02 9.90
C LYS A 153 -0.77 -3.66 11.27
N ALA A 154 -1.70 -3.52 12.21
CA ALA A 154 -1.58 -4.13 13.54
C ALA A 154 -1.46 -5.66 13.47
N TRP A 155 -2.22 -6.31 12.59
CA TRP A 155 -2.17 -7.76 12.40
C TRP A 155 -0.79 -8.22 11.93
N ARG A 156 -0.22 -7.58 10.89
CA ARG A 156 1.10 -7.94 10.34
C ARG A 156 2.24 -7.78 11.34
N GLU A 157 2.18 -6.77 12.19
CA GLU A 157 3.20 -6.54 13.22
C GLU A 157 3.20 -7.65 14.30
N ILE A 158 2.04 -8.27 14.54
CA ILE A 158 1.86 -9.29 15.58
C ILE A 158 1.99 -10.71 15.02
N GLU A 159 1.65 -10.93 13.74
CA GLU A 159 1.62 -12.26 13.11
C GLU A 159 2.91 -13.07 13.31
N PRO A 160 4.13 -12.53 13.07
CA PRO A 160 5.36 -13.30 13.26
C PRO A 160 5.55 -13.79 14.69
N LYS A 161 5.20 -12.95 15.68
CA LYS A 161 5.29 -13.27 17.10
C LYS A 161 4.30 -14.37 17.47
N LYS A 162 3.04 -14.24 17.03
CA LYS A 162 2.00 -15.25 17.27
C LYS A 162 2.35 -16.60 16.62
N LYS A 163 2.88 -16.57 15.40
CA LYS A 163 3.40 -17.78 14.73
C LYS A 163 4.52 -18.44 15.54
N GLN A 164 5.48 -17.67 16.03
CA GLN A 164 6.57 -18.19 16.87
C GLN A 164 6.07 -18.73 18.22
N GLU A 165 5.15 -18.04 18.90
CA GLU A 165 4.51 -18.52 20.12
C GLU A 165 3.85 -19.89 19.89
N LYS A 166 3.08 -20.03 18.80
CA LYS A 166 2.44 -21.29 18.45
C LYS A 166 3.44 -22.40 18.12
N ILE A 167 4.51 -22.09 17.38
CA ILE A 167 5.61 -23.04 17.12
C ILE A 167 6.24 -23.53 18.43
N GLY A 168 6.54 -22.61 19.35
CA GLY A 168 7.08 -22.95 20.67
C GLY A 168 6.15 -23.86 21.49
N LEU A 169 4.83 -23.63 21.42
CA LEU A 169 3.84 -24.52 22.03
C LEU A 169 3.82 -25.91 21.38
N LEU A 170 3.88 -25.99 20.05
CA LEU A 170 3.94 -27.26 19.33
C LEU A 170 5.18 -28.07 19.69
N LEU A 171 6.35 -27.43 19.80
CA LEU A 171 7.59 -28.10 20.21
C LEU A 171 7.53 -28.63 21.64
N LYS A 172 6.83 -27.94 22.55
CA LYS A 172 6.60 -28.43 23.92
C LYS A 172 5.63 -29.61 23.94
N GLN A 173 4.59 -29.56 23.12
CA GLN A 173 3.56 -30.60 23.05
C GLN A 173 4.06 -31.87 22.35
N TYR A 174 4.90 -31.71 21.33
CA TYR A 174 5.45 -32.78 20.50
C TYR A 174 6.99 -32.70 20.48
N PRO A 175 7.67 -33.13 21.54
CA PRO A 175 9.12 -33.04 21.61
C PRO A 175 9.81 -34.04 20.68
N GLN A 176 10.97 -33.64 20.14
CA GLN A 176 11.88 -34.52 19.37
C GLN A 176 11.16 -35.18 18.18
N GLU A 177 11.30 -36.50 17.99
CA GLU A 177 10.71 -37.26 16.88
C GLU A 177 9.19 -37.07 16.75
N LYS A 178 8.48 -36.81 17.86
CA LYS A 178 7.02 -36.62 17.85
C LYS A 178 6.56 -35.43 17.01
N ILE A 179 7.39 -34.38 16.83
CA ILE A 179 7.01 -33.26 15.94
C ILE A 179 6.97 -33.69 14.48
N PHE A 180 7.79 -34.67 14.08
CA PHE A 180 7.83 -35.17 12.72
C PHE A 180 6.62 -36.07 12.44
N GLU A 181 6.22 -36.92 13.39
CA GLU A 181 4.97 -37.68 13.33
C GLU A 181 3.75 -36.74 13.24
N TYR A 182 3.74 -35.69 14.06
CA TYR A 182 2.71 -34.66 14.00
C TYR A 182 2.69 -33.97 12.63
N LYS A 183 3.85 -33.59 12.09
CA LYS A 183 3.97 -33.00 10.75
C LYS A 183 3.38 -33.91 9.68
N GLU A 184 3.76 -35.19 9.65
CA GLU A 184 3.24 -36.15 8.68
C GLU A 184 1.72 -36.29 8.77
N LYS A 185 1.18 -36.32 10.00
CA LYS A 185 -0.27 -36.38 10.23
C LYS A 185 -0.99 -35.13 9.72
N MET A 186 -0.46 -33.94 10.01
CA MET A 186 -1.11 -32.67 9.63
C MET A 186 -0.94 -32.32 8.15
N CYS A 187 0.12 -32.82 7.51
CA CYS A 187 0.46 -32.52 6.12
C CYS A 187 -0.10 -33.51 5.08
N LYS A 188 -1.07 -34.36 5.45
CA LYS A 188 -1.80 -35.20 4.48
C LYS A 188 -2.54 -34.36 3.43
N GLN A 189 -2.94 -33.14 3.79
CA GLN A 189 -3.46 -32.13 2.88
C GLN A 189 -2.73 -30.80 3.18
N TYR A 190 -2.34 -30.08 2.13
CA TYR A 190 -1.66 -28.80 2.32
C TYR A 190 -2.62 -27.75 2.89
N GLY A 191 -2.23 -27.07 3.96
CA GLY A 191 -3.05 -26.08 4.65
C GLY A 191 -2.31 -25.39 5.80
N PRO A 192 -2.92 -24.38 6.46
CA PRO A 192 -2.25 -23.55 7.46
C PRO A 192 -1.66 -24.33 8.64
N SER A 193 -2.30 -25.43 9.03
CA SER A 193 -1.80 -26.32 10.08
C SER A 193 -0.57 -27.11 9.64
N CYS A 194 -0.49 -27.50 8.36
CA CYS A 194 0.69 -28.15 7.80
C CYS A 194 1.88 -27.17 7.77
N ASP A 195 1.67 -25.91 7.36
CA ASP A 195 2.72 -24.88 7.35
C ASP A 195 3.36 -24.68 8.73
N LEU A 196 2.53 -24.63 9.78
CA LEU A 196 3.04 -24.53 11.16
C LEU A 196 3.80 -25.79 11.59
N ALA A 197 3.31 -26.97 11.22
CA ALA A 197 3.97 -28.22 11.56
C ALA A 197 5.32 -28.36 10.86
N ILE A 198 5.42 -27.95 9.59
CA ILE A 198 6.70 -27.87 8.85
C ILE A 198 7.65 -26.93 9.57
N LYS A 199 7.23 -25.69 9.87
CA LYS A 199 8.08 -24.70 10.55
C LYS A 199 8.52 -25.16 11.94
N ALA A 200 7.65 -25.84 12.68
CA ALA A 200 8.00 -26.41 13.98
C ALA A 200 9.04 -27.52 13.83
N ALA A 201 8.87 -28.46 12.89
CA ALA A 201 9.85 -29.52 12.63
C ALA A 201 11.21 -28.97 12.15
N ASP A 202 11.21 -27.94 11.32
CA ASP A 202 12.43 -27.25 10.89
C ASP A 202 13.13 -26.55 12.06
N GLN A 203 12.37 -25.92 12.95
CA GLN A 203 12.90 -25.31 14.17
C GLN A 203 13.49 -26.36 15.12
N GLU A 204 12.83 -27.50 15.30
CA GLU A 204 13.38 -28.62 16.09
C GLU A 204 14.69 -29.13 15.50
N THR A 205 14.73 -29.30 14.17
CA THR A 205 15.95 -29.73 13.46
C THR A 205 17.09 -28.75 13.72
N LYS A 206 16.83 -27.44 13.61
CA LYS A 206 17.83 -26.39 13.91
C LYS A 206 18.29 -26.44 15.37
N ASN A 207 17.37 -26.57 16.31
CA ASN A 207 17.68 -26.64 17.73
C ASN A 207 18.55 -27.87 18.04
N ARG A 208 18.22 -29.04 17.47
CA ARG A 208 18.95 -30.28 17.70
C ARG A 208 20.33 -30.27 17.05
N VAL A 209 20.45 -29.73 15.85
CA VAL A 209 21.75 -29.53 15.19
C VAL A 209 22.62 -28.57 16.00
N ALA A 210 22.06 -27.46 16.49
CA ALA A 210 22.80 -26.53 17.34
C ALA A 210 23.26 -27.17 18.66
N ASP A 211 22.42 -27.99 19.31
CA ASP A 211 22.78 -28.77 20.50
C ASP A 211 23.97 -29.71 20.25
N TYR A 212 23.96 -30.44 19.13
CA TYR A 212 25.08 -31.31 18.76
C TYR A 212 26.37 -30.55 18.46
N LEU A 213 26.28 -29.38 17.81
CA LEU A 213 27.44 -28.56 17.52
C LEU A 213 28.05 -27.94 18.79
N ALA A 214 27.21 -27.64 19.79
CA ALA A 214 27.66 -27.22 21.11
C ALA A 214 28.28 -28.37 21.93
N HIS A 215 27.83 -29.61 21.70
CA HIS A 215 28.26 -30.80 22.44
C HIS A 215 28.88 -31.86 21.50
N LYS A 216 30.10 -31.59 21.03
CA LYS A 216 30.78 -32.42 20.02
C LYS A 216 30.94 -33.90 20.43
N ASP A 217 31.16 -34.19 21.70
CA ASP A 217 31.30 -35.58 22.18
C ASP A 217 30.00 -36.37 22.03
N LYS A 218 28.86 -35.73 22.31
CA LYS A 218 27.52 -36.31 22.10
C LYS A 218 27.26 -36.55 20.62
N LEU A 219 27.63 -35.60 19.76
CA LEU A 219 27.55 -35.78 18.31
C LEU A 219 28.38 -36.98 17.85
N LYS A 220 29.65 -37.04 18.27
CA LYS A 220 30.55 -38.15 17.93
C LYS A 220 29.99 -39.50 18.39
N HIS A 221 29.49 -39.58 19.63
CA HIS A 221 28.87 -40.78 20.17
C HIS A 221 27.69 -41.24 19.32
N ASP A 222 26.68 -40.38 19.15
CA ASP A 222 25.42 -40.74 18.49
C ASP A 222 25.64 -41.02 16.98
N PHE A 223 26.55 -40.27 16.35
CA PHE A 223 26.93 -40.51 14.95
C PHE A 223 27.62 -41.87 14.79
N ASN A 224 28.59 -42.20 15.67
CA ASN A 224 29.31 -43.48 15.59
C ASN A 224 28.39 -44.66 15.89
N GLU A 225 27.44 -44.51 16.81
CA GLU A 225 26.42 -45.53 17.06
C GLU A 225 25.60 -45.82 15.78
N CYS A 226 25.16 -44.76 15.09
CA CYS A 226 24.47 -44.89 13.81
C CYS A 226 25.36 -45.51 12.72
N TYR A 227 26.63 -45.11 12.62
CA TYR A 227 27.60 -45.69 11.70
C TYR A 227 27.67 -47.22 11.85
N TYR A 228 27.92 -47.72 13.07
CA TYR A 228 28.08 -49.16 13.30
C TYR A 228 26.78 -49.94 13.08
N ALA A 229 25.63 -49.36 13.44
CA ALA A 229 24.33 -49.98 13.18
C ALA A 229 24.04 -50.10 11.67
N LEU A 230 24.34 -49.05 10.90
CA LEU A 230 24.17 -49.04 9.44
C LEU A 230 25.16 -49.97 8.72
N ASP A 231 26.40 -50.07 9.19
CA ASP A 231 27.43 -51.00 8.68
C ASP A 231 27.00 -52.46 8.91
N LYS A 232 26.51 -52.77 10.11
CA LYS A 232 25.97 -54.11 10.43
C LYS A 232 24.83 -54.51 9.51
N LEU A 233 23.88 -53.60 9.25
CA LEU A 233 22.77 -53.85 8.32
C LEU A 233 23.25 -54.02 6.87
N ALA A 234 24.26 -53.24 6.45
CA ALA A 234 24.85 -53.35 5.13
C ALA A 234 25.53 -54.72 4.92
N LYS A 235 26.35 -55.16 5.89
CA LYS A 235 27.02 -56.48 5.86
C LYS A 235 26.04 -57.65 5.87
N ALA A 236 24.87 -57.47 6.50
CA ALA A 236 23.79 -58.44 6.49
C ALA A 236 22.90 -58.40 5.24
N GLY A 237 23.18 -57.52 4.26
CA GLY A 237 22.37 -57.36 3.04
C GLY A 237 20.99 -56.72 3.28
N LYS A 238 20.73 -56.15 4.47
CA LYS A 238 19.44 -55.59 4.89
C LYS A 238 19.28 -54.12 4.47
N PHE A 239 19.34 -53.85 3.16
CA PHE A 239 19.36 -52.49 2.64
C PHE A 239 18.11 -51.65 2.97
N ASN A 240 16.92 -52.27 2.98
CA ASN A 240 15.68 -51.56 3.33
C ASN A 240 15.67 -51.10 4.80
N GLU A 241 16.13 -51.95 5.72
CA GLU A 241 16.25 -51.60 7.14
C GLU A 241 17.32 -50.52 7.34
N LYS A 242 18.43 -50.58 6.58
CA LYS A 242 19.48 -49.56 6.59
C LYS A 242 18.93 -48.19 6.19
N ILE A 243 18.18 -48.11 5.08
CA ILE A 243 17.58 -46.84 4.62
C ILE A 243 16.62 -46.28 5.66
N LYS A 244 15.74 -47.11 6.22
CA LYS A 244 14.81 -46.71 7.30
C LYS A 244 15.56 -46.17 8.52
N LEU A 245 16.61 -46.87 8.97
CA LEU A 245 17.42 -46.42 10.10
C LEU A 245 18.13 -45.10 9.78
N GLN A 246 18.71 -44.96 8.59
CA GLN A 246 19.39 -43.73 8.17
C GLN A 246 18.44 -42.52 8.13
N GLN A 247 17.19 -42.73 7.72
CA GLN A 247 16.15 -41.70 7.66
C GLN A 247 15.48 -41.42 9.02
N SER A 248 15.64 -42.31 9.99
CA SER A 248 15.08 -42.13 11.35
C SER A 248 15.60 -40.87 12.01
N TYR A 249 14.82 -40.30 12.94
CA TYR A 249 15.24 -39.12 13.69
C TYR A 249 16.60 -39.33 14.38
N LYS A 250 16.81 -40.54 14.95
CA LYS A 250 18.03 -40.92 15.66
C LYS A 250 19.30 -40.76 14.81
N CYS A 251 19.27 -41.15 13.53
CA CYS A 251 20.45 -41.07 12.66
C CYS A 251 20.45 -39.89 11.70
N ASN A 252 19.29 -39.32 11.36
CA ASN A 252 19.26 -38.15 10.49
C ASN A 252 19.78 -36.90 11.23
N MET A 253 19.41 -36.70 12.50
CA MET A 253 19.85 -35.50 13.26
C MET A 253 21.37 -35.39 13.45
N PRO A 254 22.10 -36.42 13.94
CA PRO A 254 23.56 -36.35 14.04
C PRO A 254 24.22 -36.27 12.65
N ALA A 255 23.66 -36.89 11.60
CA ALA A 255 24.18 -36.72 10.24
C ALA A 255 24.06 -35.25 9.76
N GLN A 256 22.92 -34.61 9.98
CA GLN A 256 22.72 -33.18 9.65
C GLN A 256 23.70 -32.27 10.40
N ALA A 257 24.00 -32.58 11.66
CA ALA A 257 25.00 -31.85 12.43
C ALA A 257 26.43 -32.11 11.93
N ALA A 258 26.77 -33.37 11.64
CA ALA A 258 28.08 -33.77 11.10
C ALA A 258 28.35 -33.12 9.72
N LEU A 259 27.31 -32.94 8.89
CA LEU A 259 27.41 -32.20 7.63
C LEU A 259 27.89 -30.75 7.83
N LYS A 260 27.53 -30.10 8.95
CA LYS A 260 28.04 -28.75 9.29
C LYS A 260 29.53 -28.75 9.65
N LEU A 261 30.11 -29.92 9.90
CA LEU A 261 31.54 -30.14 10.15
C LEU A 261 32.24 -30.77 8.93
N ASN A 262 31.62 -30.74 7.74
CA ASN A 262 32.13 -31.33 6.50
C ASN A 262 32.32 -32.86 6.57
N ILE A 263 31.54 -33.55 7.41
CA ILE A 263 31.51 -35.01 7.49
C ILE A 263 30.27 -35.49 6.74
N TYR A 264 30.49 -36.08 5.56
CA TYR A 264 29.43 -36.44 4.64
C TYR A 264 29.01 -37.90 4.80
N GLY A 265 27.76 -38.12 5.21
CA GLY A 265 27.19 -39.46 5.35
C GLY A 265 27.94 -40.34 6.34
N TYR A 266 27.60 -41.63 6.35
CA TYR A 266 28.13 -42.62 7.30
C TYR A 266 29.22 -43.51 6.68
N PHE A 267 30.17 -42.93 5.93
CA PHE A 267 31.26 -43.72 5.31
C PHE A 267 32.32 -44.13 6.31
N ASN A 268 32.62 -43.27 7.29
CA ASN A 268 33.59 -43.49 8.35
C ASN A 268 33.04 -42.99 9.68
N PRO A 269 33.45 -43.56 10.82
CA PRO A 269 33.14 -43.00 12.13
C PRO A 269 33.84 -41.65 12.32
N MET A 270 33.24 -40.79 13.14
CA MET A 270 33.84 -39.55 13.62
C MET A 270 35.03 -39.86 14.54
N LYS A 271 36.15 -39.17 14.28
CA LYS A 271 37.38 -39.23 15.07
C LYS A 271 37.33 -38.36 16.30
#